data_AF-A0A7C1K810-F1
#
_entry.id   AF-A0A7C1K810-F1
#
_cell.length_a   1.000
_cell.length_b   1.000
_cell.length_c   1.000
_cell.angle_alpha   90.00
_cell.angle_beta   90.00
_cell.angle_gamma   90.00
#
_symmetry.space_group_name_H-M   'P 1'
#
loop_
_entity.id
_entity.type
_entity.pdbx_description
1 polymer ?
#
loop_
_entity_poly.entity_id
_entity_poly.type
_entity_poly.pdbx_seq_one_letter_code
_entity_poly.pdbx_strand_id
1 'polypeptide(L)'
;ILFIDEIGELHPVQMNKLLKVLEDRKVFLESSYYNPDDPKIPAHIHDIFQNGLPADFRLIGATTRSPEEIPPALRSRCVEIFFRPLLPDEVAVIAANAATKLGLGLKFAALERIKDYATNGRDAVNIVQLAGSLAITEGRSTIDEVDVEWVIASGQYAPRPQWKIPAQPEVGTVLGLGVQGPNLGMVLEVEAVSVAAPPGKGRLTLTGLVEEEEVQLGGRRVRRKSMIKSAAENVLTALRLAAGITPDDYHIHLNFPGGMPVDGPSAGLAMATAIYSAITGVPVSNKVAMTGELSIHGRVKPVGGVIPKVDAAAQAGVEKVFIPAENNHQELLLGRKDIEVVPVRHLNEVLEAALLY
;
A
#
# COMPACT_ATOMS: atom_id res chain seq x y z
N ILE A 1 30.81 -3.00 -5.75
CA ILE A 1 29.37 -3.05 -5.38
C ILE A 1 28.85 -4.37 -5.89
N LEU A 2 28.14 -5.13 -5.06
CA LEU A 2 27.43 -6.34 -5.46
C LEU A 2 25.94 -6.01 -5.47
N PHE A 3 25.33 -6.03 -6.66
CA PHE A 3 23.89 -5.85 -6.81
C PHE A 3 23.24 -7.22 -6.99
N ILE A 4 22.18 -7.49 -6.21
CA ILE A 4 21.38 -8.70 -6.32
C ILE A 4 19.93 -8.28 -6.47
N ASP A 5 19.39 -8.46 -7.68
CA ASP A 5 17.96 -8.33 -7.91
C ASP A 5 17.23 -9.54 -7.31
N GLU A 6 16.01 -9.32 -6.86
CA GLU A 6 15.17 -10.33 -6.22
C GLU A 6 15.89 -11.12 -5.10
N ILE A 7 16.67 -10.43 -4.26
CA ILE A 7 17.46 -11.06 -3.18
C ILE A 7 16.60 -11.94 -2.25
N GLY A 8 15.32 -11.63 -2.12
CA GLY A 8 14.34 -12.40 -1.33
C GLY A 8 14.03 -13.79 -1.90
N GLU A 9 14.27 -14.03 -3.19
CA GLU A 9 14.08 -15.33 -3.83
C GLU A 9 15.29 -16.27 -3.67
N LEU A 10 16.41 -15.77 -3.12
CA LEU A 10 17.58 -16.59 -2.87
C LEU A 10 17.24 -17.72 -1.88
N HIS A 11 17.78 -18.91 -2.14
CA HIS A 11 17.63 -20.01 -1.22
C HIS A 11 18.25 -19.65 0.14
N PRO A 12 17.66 -20.04 1.29
CA PRO A 12 18.15 -19.66 2.62
C PRO A 12 19.64 -20.00 2.86
N VAL A 13 20.13 -21.09 2.26
CA VAL A 13 21.56 -21.47 2.30
C VAL A 13 22.44 -20.42 1.60
N GLN A 14 22.02 -19.89 0.45
CA GLN A 14 22.75 -18.85 -0.28
C GLN A 14 22.74 -17.54 0.50
N MET A 15 21.61 -17.16 1.10
CA MET A 15 21.53 -16.00 1.99
C MET A 15 22.48 -16.13 3.19
N ASN A 16 22.53 -17.29 3.84
CA ASN A 16 23.47 -17.53 4.95
C ASN A 16 24.94 -17.49 4.50
N LYS A 17 25.27 -18.05 3.33
CA LYS A 17 26.61 -17.92 2.75
C LYS A 17 26.94 -16.45 2.47
N LEU A 18 26.01 -15.67 1.92
CA LEU A 18 26.17 -14.23 1.69
C LEU A 18 26.42 -13.46 2.99
N LEU A 19 25.70 -13.79 4.06
CA LEU A 19 25.92 -13.21 5.39
C LEU A 19 27.34 -13.46 5.89
N LYS A 20 27.80 -14.70 5.78
CA LYS A 20 29.16 -15.06 6.18
C LYS A 20 30.21 -14.27 5.39
N VAL A 21 29.99 -14.08 4.08
CA VAL A 21 30.89 -13.27 3.24
C VAL A 21 30.88 -11.79 3.65
N LEU A 22 29.72 -11.23 4.01
CA LEU A 22 29.62 -9.86 4.52
C LEU A 22 30.37 -9.66 5.85
N GLU A 23 30.38 -10.69 6.70
CA GLU A 23 31.11 -10.71 7.98
C GLU A 23 32.61 -10.86 7.78
N ASP A 24 33.02 -11.91 7.07
CA ASP A 24 34.42 -12.32 6.92
C ASP A 24 35.18 -11.46 5.89
N ARG A 25 34.46 -10.74 5.02
CA ARG A 25 34.97 -10.07 3.81
C ARG A 25 35.80 -11.00 2.93
N LYS A 26 35.47 -12.29 2.96
CA LYS A 26 36.15 -13.35 2.22
C LYS A 26 35.14 -14.35 1.69
N VAL A 27 35.40 -14.87 0.49
CA VAL A 27 34.65 -15.97 -0.10
C VAL A 27 35.52 -17.21 -0.09
N PHE A 28 35.01 -18.29 0.51
CA PHE A 28 35.60 -19.61 0.41
C PHE A 28 34.96 -20.37 -0.75
N LEU A 29 35.79 -20.94 -1.62
CA LEU A 29 35.34 -21.72 -2.77
C LEU A 29 35.24 -23.20 -2.37
N GLU A 30 34.18 -23.87 -2.84
CA GLU A 30 33.98 -25.30 -2.70
C GLU A 30 33.93 -25.91 -4.10
N SER A 31 34.73 -26.97 -4.34
CA SER A 31 34.75 -27.68 -5.62
C SER A 31 34.98 -29.17 -5.36
N SER A 32 34.16 -30.02 -5.98
CA SER A 32 34.35 -31.48 -5.96
C SER A 32 35.64 -31.92 -6.68
N TYR A 33 36.25 -31.03 -7.47
CA TYR A 33 37.48 -31.29 -8.21
C TYR A 33 38.74 -30.78 -7.52
N TYR A 34 38.60 -30.08 -6.38
CA TYR A 34 39.75 -29.60 -5.63
C TYR A 34 40.20 -30.68 -4.63
N ASN A 35 41.46 -31.07 -4.71
CA ASN A 35 42.10 -31.96 -3.74
C ASN A 35 43.27 -31.23 -3.08
N PRO A 36 43.29 -31.04 -1.74
CA PRO A 36 44.39 -30.36 -1.05
C PRO A 36 45.75 -31.08 -1.21
N ASP A 37 45.74 -32.38 -1.54
CA ASP A 37 46.95 -33.21 -1.64
C ASP A 37 47.44 -33.41 -3.09
N ASP A 38 46.77 -32.83 -4.11
CA ASP A 38 47.18 -32.99 -5.51
C ASP A 38 48.32 -32.02 -5.89
N PRO A 39 49.56 -32.49 -6.09
CA PRO A 39 50.70 -31.62 -6.39
C PRO A 39 50.64 -30.99 -7.79
N LYS A 40 49.71 -31.43 -8.65
CA LYS A 40 49.50 -30.83 -9.98
C LYS A 40 48.68 -29.55 -9.92
N ILE A 41 47.97 -29.29 -8.82
CA ILE A 41 47.21 -28.07 -8.63
C ILE A 41 48.20 -26.92 -8.32
N PRO A 42 48.12 -25.78 -9.02
CA PRO A 42 49.02 -24.67 -8.75
C PRO A 42 48.89 -24.13 -7.31
N ALA A 43 50.01 -23.71 -6.71
CA ALA A 43 50.04 -23.18 -5.34
C ALA A 43 49.06 -22.01 -5.10
N HIS A 44 48.84 -21.15 -6.09
CA HIS A 44 47.87 -20.05 -5.99
C HIS A 44 46.42 -20.55 -5.92
N ILE A 45 46.10 -21.70 -6.51
CA ILE A 45 44.78 -22.33 -6.38
C ILE A 45 44.63 -22.91 -4.96
N HIS A 46 45.67 -23.56 -4.42
CA HIS A 46 45.64 -24.01 -3.03
C HIS A 46 45.41 -22.85 -2.05
N ASP A 47 46.12 -21.73 -2.25
CA ASP A 47 45.97 -20.52 -1.44
C ASP A 47 44.53 -19.99 -1.48
N ILE A 48 43.92 -19.91 -2.67
CA ILE A 48 42.52 -19.48 -2.84
C ILE A 48 41.53 -20.37 -2.08
N PHE A 49 41.70 -21.69 -2.13
CA PHE A 49 40.78 -22.62 -1.47
C PHE A 49 41.00 -22.70 0.04
N GLN A 50 42.23 -22.50 0.53
CA GLN A 50 42.56 -22.56 1.95
C GLN A 50 42.28 -21.23 2.67
N ASN A 51 42.65 -20.10 2.07
CA ASN A 51 42.62 -18.79 2.70
C ASN A 51 41.45 -17.90 2.24
N GLY A 52 40.72 -18.35 1.21
CA GLY A 52 39.60 -17.64 0.60
C GLY A 52 40.04 -16.48 -0.29
N LEU A 53 39.12 -16.00 -1.12
CA LEU A 53 39.29 -14.78 -1.91
C LEU A 53 38.78 -13.57 -1.14
N PRO A 54 39.52 -12.44 -1.11
CA PRO A 54 38.99 -11.18 -0.59
C PRO A 54 37.71 -10.79 -1.32
N ALA A 55 36.68 -10.43 -0.56
CA ALA A 55 35.38 -10.04 -1.06
C ALA A 55 34.86 -8.85 -0.25
N ASP A 56 35.52 -7.71 -0.43
CA ASP A 56 35.10 -6.44 0.17
C ASP A 56 34.18 -5.70 -0.80
N PHE A 57 32.88 -5.89 -0.65
CA PHE A 57 31.87 -5.23 -1.46
C PHE A 57 30.79 -4.57 -0.60
N ARG A 58 30.18 -3.53 -1.17
CA ARG A 58 28.89 -3.01 -0.69
C ARG A 58 27.77 -3.77 -1.36
N LEU A 59 26.91 -4.41 -0.58
CA LEU A 59 25.73 -5.12 -1.06
C LEU A 59 24.58 -4.14 -1.28
N ILE A 60 23.93 -4.23 -2.43
CA ILE A 60 22.64 -3.61 -2.73
C ILE A 60 21.70 -4.73 -3.16
N GLY A 61 20.76 -5.10 -2.30
CA GLY A 61 19.72 -6.09 -2.62
C GLY A 61 18.39 -5.39 -2.93
N ALA A 62 17.72 -5.83 -3.99
CA ALA A 62 16.35 -5.41 -4.30
C ALA A 62 15.40 -6.61 -4.14
N THR A 63 14.17 -6.39 -3.66
CA THR A 63 13.17 -7.46 -3.52
C THR A 63 11.76 -6.86 -3.47
N THR A 64 10.78 -7.66 -3.88
CA THR A 64 9.34 -7.39 -3.72
C THR A 64 8.74 -8.10 -2.50
N ARG A 65 9.51 -9.00 -1.86
CA ARG A 65 9.13 -9.70 -0.63
C ARG A 65 8.97 -8.75 0.54
N SER A 66 8.05 -9.09 1.46
CA SER A 66 7.86 -8.32 2.67
C SER A 66 9.07 -8.49 3.62
N PRO A 67 9.34 -7.51 4.50
CA PRO A 67 10.46 -7.61 5.44
C PRO A 67 10.39 -8.83 6.36
N GLU A 68 9.21 -9.37 6.62
CA GLU A 68 9.01 -10.57 7.45
C GLU A 68 9.45 -11.85 6.74
N GLU A 69 9.48 -11.84 5.41
CA GLU A 69 9.93 -12.95 4.57
C GLU A 69 11.47 -12.98 4.43
N ILE A 70 12.15 -11.88 4.73
CA ILE A 70 13.61 -11.78 4.66
C ILE A 70 14.25 -12.20 5.98
N PRO A 71 15.31 -13.03 5.98
CA PRO A 71 15.97 -13.46 7.21
C PRO A 71 16.38 -12.29 8.12
N PRO A 72 16.04 -12.32 9.42
CA PRO A 72 16.39 -11.24 10.36
C PRO A 72 17.89 -10.93 10.41
N ALA A 73 18.75 -11.92 10.19
CA ALA A 73 20.20 -11.77 10.18
C ALA A 73 20.75 -10.95 8.98
N LEU A 74 20.00 -10.88 7.88
CA LEU A 74 20.31 -10.02 6.73
C LEU A 74 19.77 -8.62 6.96
N ARG A 75 18.56 -8.51 7.51
CA ARG A 75 17.92 -7.25 7.86
C ARG A 75 18.70 -6.47 8.90
N SER A 76 19.27 -7.14 9.90
CA SER A 76 20.11 -6.48 10.92
C SER A 76 21.43 -5.92 10.39
N ARG A 77 21.85 -6.33 9.17
CA ARG A 77 23.10 -5.90 8.53
C ARG A 77 22.91 -4.94 7.35
N CYS A 78 21.68 -4.81 6.87
CA CYS A 78 21.36 -3.96 5.73
C CYS A 78 20.46 -2.81 6.18
N VAL A 79 20.61 -1.65 5.53
CA VAL A 79 19.62 -0.58 5.65
C VAL A 79 18.45 -0.90 4.72
N GLU A 80 17.25 -0.95 5.26
CA GLU A 80 16.03 -1.18 4.50
C GLU A 80 15.56 0.15 3.89
N ILE A 81 15.40 0.18 2.57
CA ILE A 81 14.90 1.33 1.83
C ILE A 81 13.61 0.91 1.13
N PHE A 82 12.52 1.56 1.51
CA PHE A 82 11.21 1.32 0.91
C PHE A 82 10.93 2.39 -0.15
N PHE A 83 10.45 1.97 -1.31
CA PHE A 83 10.00 2.87 -2.36
C PHE A 83 8.49 3.01 -2.29
N ARG A 84 8.00 4.26 -2.41
CA ARG A 84 6.60 4.49 -2.74
C ARG A 84 6.38 4.20 -4.23
N PRO A 85 5.15 3.83 -4.64
CA PRO A 85 4.80 3.78 -6.04
C PRO A 85 4.99 5.14 -6.74
N LEU A 86 5.20 5.09 -8.05
CA LEU A 86 5.30 6.27 -8.90
C LEU A 86 3.93 6.91 -9.09
N LEU A 87 3.84 8.22 -8.93
CA LEU A 87 2.64 9.00 -9.22
C LEU A 87 2.39 9.07 -10.73
N PRO A 88 1.14 9.33 -11.18
CA PRO A 88 0.83 9.44 -12.60
C PRO A 88 1.73 10.43 -13.34
N ASP A 89 2.01 11.60 -12.76
CA ASP A 89 2.86 12.60 -13.39
C ASP A 89 4.35 12.18 -13.45
N GLU A 90 4.82 11.40 -12.49
CA GLU A 90 6.18 10.84 -12.51
C GLU A 90 6.31 9.75 -13.60
N VAL A 91 5.26 8.95 -13.77
CA VAL A 91 5.13 8.00 -14.88
C VAL A 91 5.12 8.75 -16.23
N ALA A 92 4.42 9.88 -16.30
CA ALA A 92 4.39 10.71 -17.50
C ALA A 92 5.79 11.20 -17.89
N VAL A 93 6.58 11.65 -16.92
CA VAL A 93 7.98 12.07 -17.15
C VAL A 93 8.81 10.91 -17.69
N ILE A 94 8.66 9.70 -17.14
CA ILE A 94 9.36 8.51 -17.61
C ILE A 94 8.96 8.17 -19.06
N ALA A 95 7.65 8.20 -19.36
CA ALA A 95 7.14 7.92 -20.70
C ALA A 95 7.66 8.93 -21.74
N ALA A 96 7.62 10.22 -21.42
CA ALA A 96 8.15 11.27 -22.28
C ALA A 96 9.66 11.13 -22.53
N ASN A 97 10.43 10.79 -21.50
CA ASN A 97 11.85 10.51 -21.61
C ASN A 97 12.13 9.26 -22.46
N ALA A 98 11.30 8.22 -22.36
CA ALA A 98 11.41 7.02 -23.18
C ALA A 98 11.16 7.33 -24.67
N ALA A 99 10.13 8.11 -24.99
CA ALA A 99 9.83 8.52 -26.36
C ALA A 99 10.97 9.37 -26.95
N THR A 100 11.51 10.29 -26.16
CA THR A 100 12.66 11.13 -26.54
C THR A 100 13.89 10.30 -26.87
N LYS A 101 14.19 9.25 -26.08
CA LYS A 101 15.30 8.32 -26.37
C LYS A 101 15.12 7.53 -27.66
N LEU A 102 13.88 7.30 -28.09
CA LEU A 102 13.55 6.68 -29.38
C LEU A 102 13.59 7.68 -30.55
N GLY A 103 13.79 8.97 -30.27
CA GLY A 103 13.71 10.02 -31.29
C GLY A 103 12.29 10.29 -31.79
N LEU A 104 11.27 9.91 -31.01
CA LEU A 104 9.86 10.09 -31.36
C LEU A 104 9.21 11.20 -30.53
N GLY A 105 8.31 11.95 -31.16
CA GLY A 105 7.37 12.81 -30.43
C GLY A 105 6.29 11.97 -29.75
N LEU A 106 5.82 12.41 -28.59
CA LEU A 106 4.69 11.77 -27.88
C LEU A 106 3.56 12.80 -27.74
N LYS A 107 2.40 12.53 -28.36
CA LYS A 107 1.25 13.42 -28.25
C LYS A 107 0.71 13.44 -26.82
N PHE A 108 0.14 14.57 -26.43
CA PHE A 108 -0.43 14.76 -25.09
C PHE A 108 -1.49 13.70 -24.75
N ALA A 109 -2.42 13.40 -25.67
CA ALA A 109 -3.45 12.39 -25.43
C ALA A 109 -2.87 10.96 -25.24
N ALA A 110 -1.80 10.63 -25.98
CA ALA A 110 -1.07 9.38 -25.80
C ALA A 110 -0.40 9.31 -24.42
N LEU A 111 0.19 10.42 -23.96
CA LEU A 111 0.79 10.52 -22.64
C LEU A 111 -0.24 10.37 -21.51
N GLU A 112 -1.39 11.03 -21.62
CA GLU A 112 -2.49 10.88 -20.65
C GLU A 112 -2.99 9.44 -20.60
N ARG A 113 -3.13 8.80 -21.77
CA ARG A 113 -3.50 7.38 -21.82
C ARG A 113 -2.47 6.47 -21.15
N ILE A 114 -1.17 6.75 -21.28
CA ILE A 114 -0.14 5.99 -20.56
C ILE A 114 -0.28 6.20 -19.04
N LYS A 115 -0.54 7.43 -18.57
CA LYS A 115 -0.73 7.72 -17.13
C LYS A 115 -1.87 6.93 -16.51
N ASP A 116 -2.94 6.73 -17.27
CA ASP A 116 -4.13 6.01 -16.81
C ASP A 116 -3.92 4.49 -16.68
N TYR A 117 -2.86 3.91 -17.25
CA TYR A 117 -2.66 2.45 -17.28
C TYR A 117 -1.31 1.99 -16.73
N ALA A 118 -0.24 2.77 -16.89
CA ALA A 118 1.07 2.40 -16.38
C ALA A 118 1.16 2.57 -14.85
N THR A 119 1.47 1.49 -14.15
CA THR A 119 1.57 1.47 -12.68
C THR A 119 2.99 1.75 -12.19
N ASN A 120 3.99 1.49 -13.04
CA ASN A 120 5.40 1.62 -12.73
C ASN A 120 6.21 2.07 -13.97
N GLY A 121 7.48 2.37 -13.78
CA GLY A 121 8.35 2.88 -14.85
C GLY A 121 8.61 1.85 -15.96
N ARG A 122 8.63 0.55 -15.63
CA ARG A 122 8.82 -0.53 -16.62
C ARG A 122 7.60 -0.60 -17.55
N ASP A 123 6.38 -0.54 -17.01
CA ASP A 123 5.16 -0.50 -17.80
C ASP A 123 5.17 0.69 -18.77
N ALA A 124 5.49 1.88 -18.26
CA ALA A 124 5.53 3.11 -19.05
C ALA A 124 6.51 3.03 -20.23
N VAL A 125 7.73 2.55 -19.96
CA VAL A 125 8.76 2.37 -21.00
C VAL A 125 8.32 1.32 -22.02
N ASN A 126 7.78 0.19 -21.57
CA ASN A 126 7.32 -0.89 -22.46
C ASN A 126 6.19 -0.42 -23.37
N ILE A 127 5.17 0.27 -22.83
CA ILE A 127 4.06 0.80 -23.62
C ILE A 127 4.58 1.77 -24.70
N VAL A 128 5.49 2.69 -24.32
CA VAL A 128 6.10 3.64 -25.26
C VAL A 128 6.93 2.95 -26.33
N GLN A 129 7.70 1.92 -25.97
CA GLN A 129 8.52 1.17 -26.93
C GLN A 129 7.66 0.42 -27.95
N LEU A 130 6.58 -0.23 -27.52
CA LEU A 130 5.67 -0.96 -28.41
C LEU A 130 4.88 0.01 -29.30
N ALA A 131 4.32 1.08 -28.74
CA ALA A 131 3.60 2.10 -29.49
C ALA A 131 4.52 2.84 -30.46
N GLY A 132 5.76 3.12 -30.04
CA GLY A 132 6.80 3.69 -30.90
C GLY A 132 7.21 2.77 -32.04
N SER A 133 7.27 1.46 -31.80
CA SER A 133 7.56 0.48 -32.86
C SER A 133 6.45 0.44 -33.92
N LEU A 134 5.19 0.58 -33.51
CA LEU A 134 4.05 0.70 -34.44
C LEU A 134 4.17 1.97 -35.28
N ALA A 135 4.42 3.12 -34.64
CA ALA A 135 4.59 4.39 -35.32
C ALA A 135 5.74 4.36 -36.35
N ILE A 136 6.91 3.82 -35.96
CA ILE A 136 8.07 3.68 -36.85
C ILE A 136 7.75 2.76 -38.04
N THR A 137 7.05 1.66 -37.82
CA THR A 137 6.69 0.71 -38.88
C THR A 137 5.77 1.36 -39.93
N GLU A 138 4.92 2.29 -39.51
CA GLU A 138 4.05 3.08 -40.39
C GLU A 138 4.75 4.33 -40.97
N GLY A 139 6.04 4.53 -40.70
CA GLY A 139 6.80 5.68 -41.19
C GLY A 139 6.48 6.99 -40.47
N ARG A 140 5.85 6.94 -39.29
CA ARG A 140 5.52 8.10 -38.45
C ARG A 140 6.66 8.39 -37.46
N SER A 141 6.83 9.67 -37.11
CA SER A 141 7.80 10.14 -36.11
C SER A 141 7.14 10.54 -34.79
N THR A 142 5.85 10.27 -34.63
CA THR A 142 5.07 10.62 -33.44
C THR A 142 4.19 9.45 -33.01
N ILE A 143 4.14 9.22 -31.70
CA ILE A 143 3.24 8.28 -31.04
C ILE A 143 1.91 8.98 -30.76
N ASP A 144 0.84 8.42 -31.30
CA ASP A 144 -0.53 8.91 -31.17
C ASP A 144 -1.29 8.08 -30.13
N GLU A 145 -2.44 8.59 -29.67
CA GLU A 145 -3.24 7.92 -28.64
C GLU A 145 -3.69 6.52 -29.09
N VAL A 146 -4.06 6.35 -30.36
CA VAL A 146 -4.48 5.08 -30.93
C VAL A 146 -3.39 4.00 -30.86
N ASP A 147 -2.12 4.39 -30.96
CA ASP A 147 -0.99 3.46 -30.84
C ASP A 147 -0.92 2.89 -29.42
N VAL A 148 -1.08 3.78 -28.44
CA VAL A 148 -1.07 3.43 -27.02
C VAL A 148 -2.30 2.59 -26.67
N GLU A 149 -3.49 2.97 -27.15
CA GLU A 149 -4.71 2.18 -26.93
C GLU A 149 -4.59 0.77 -27.50
N TRP A 150 -3.99 0.63 -28.69
CA TRP A 150 -3.76 -0.69 -29.29
C TRP A 150 -2.82 -1.54 -28.43
N VAL A 151 -1.74 -0.95 -27.89
CA VAL A 151 -0.81 -1.65 -27.00
C VAL A 151 -1.49 -2.03 -25.68
N ILE A 152 -2.28 -1.14 -25.09
CA ILE A 152 -3.03 -1.38 -23.85
C ILE A 152 -4.01 -2.53 -24.04
N ALA A 153 -4.81 -2.49 -25.11
CA ALA A 153 -5.79 -3.51 -25.42
C ALA A 153 -5.13 -4.87 -25.71
N SER A 154 -4.07 -4.87 -26.51
CA SER A 154 -3.36 -6.10 -26.90
C SER A 154 -2.58 -6.71 -25.74
N GLY A 155 -2.02 -5.88 -24.87
CA GLY A 155 -1.29 -6.30 -23.66
C GLY A 155 -2.19 -6.56 -22.45
N GLN A 156 -3.51 -6.36 -22.59
CA GLN A 156 -4.50 -6.50 -21.51
C GLN A 156 -4.13 -5.74 -20.24
N TYR A 157 -3.60 -4.51 -20.40
CA TYR A 157 -3.25 -3.67 -19.27
C TYR A 157 -4.52 -3.28 -18.50
N ALA A 158 -4.51 -3.54 -17.19
CA ALA A 158 -5.57 -3.05 -16.32
C ALA A 158 -5.42 -1.53 -16.14
N PRO A 159 -6.53 -0.78 -16.09
CA PRO A 159 -6.47 0.64 -15.74
C PRO A 159 -5.88 0.78 -14.33
N ARG A 160 -5.07 1.82 -14.16
CA ARG A 160 -4.51 2.19 -12.87
C ARG A 160 -5.66 2.49 -11.91
N PRO A 161 -5.67 1.91 -10.69
CA PRO A 161 -6.66 2.25 -9.69
C PRO A 161 -6.57 3.75 -9.37
N GLN A 162 -7.60 4.51 -9.73
CA GLN A 162 -7.75 5.91 -9.35
C GLN A 162 -8.95 6.00 -8.42
N TRP A 163 -8.68 6.24 -7.14
CA TRP A 163 -9.75 6.51 -6.19
C TRP A 163 -10.04 8.01 -6.23
N LYS A 164 -11.30 8.38 -6.49
CA LYS A 164 -11.77 9.77 -6.53
C LYS A 164 -12.81 9.94 -5.44
N ILE A 165 -12.76 11.08 -4.75
CA ILE A 165 -13.80 11.44 -3.78
C ILE A 165 -15.18 11.41 -4.43
N PRO A 166 -16.23 10.97 -3.71
CA PRO A 166 -17.61 11.07 -4.18
C PRO A 166 -17.95 12.52 -4.58
N ALA A 167 -18.85 12.70 -5.54
CA ALA A 167 -19.18 14.03 -6.05
C ALA A 167 -19.95 14.89 -5.02
N GLN A 168 -20.73 14.25 -4.14
CA GLN A 168 -21.58 14.90 -3.15
C GLN A 168 -21.50 14.19 -1.80
N PRO A 169 -21.74 14.90 -0.69
CA PRO A 169 -21.96 14.29 0.63
C PRO A 169 -23.15 13.33 0.61
N GLU A 170 -23.04 12.22 1.34
CA GLU A 170 -24.12 11.22 1.46
C GLU A 170 -24.27 10.76 2.92
N VAL A 171 -25.49 10.36 3.27
CA VAL A 171 -25.82 9.81 4.59
C VAL A 171 -25.26 8.39 4.67
N GLY A 172 -24.50 8.13 5.72
CA GLY A 172 -23.93 6.81 5.97
C GLY A 172 -22.67 6.49 5.17
N THR A 173 -22.17 7.40 4.33
CA THR A 173 -20.97 7.19 3.51
C THR A 173 -19.80 7.98 4.07
N VAL A 174 -18.68 7.30 4.37
CA VAL A 174 -17.49 7.89 4.98
C VAL A 174 -16.22 7.37 4.33
N LEU A 175 -15.23 8.23 4.18
CA LEU A 175 -13.93 7.85 3.66
C LEU A 175 -12.98 7.44 4.80
N GLY A 176 -12.71 6.14 4.89
CA GLY A 176 -11.66 5.57 5.71
C GLY A 176 -10.31 5.54 4.97
N LEU A 177 -9.23 5.24 5.70
CA LEU A 177 -7.88 5.09 5.12
C LEU A 177 -7.23 3.77 5.54
N GLY A 178 -6.69 3.06 4.56
CA GLY A 178 -6.00 1.78 4.71
C GLY A 178 -4.55 1.82 4.22
N VAL A 179 -3.81 0.75 4.51
CA VAL A 179 -2.50 0.48 3.90
C VAL A 179 -2.50 -0.96 3.43
N GLN A 180 -1.98 -1.20 2.23
CA GLN A 180 -1.71 -2.53 1.68
C GLN A 180 -0.21 -2.73 1.52
N GLY A 181 0.26 -3.94 1.84
CA GLY A 181 1.69 -4.23 1.87
C GLY A 181 2.46 -3.29 2.80
N PRO A 182 3.75 -3.02 2.53
CA PRO A 182 4.58 -2.28 3.46
C PRO A 182 4.32 -0.77 3.50
N ASN A 183 3.82 -0.15 2.42
CA ASN A 183 3.70 1.32 2.35
C ASN A 183 2.72 1.86 1.29
N LEU A 184 1.77 1.06 0.78
CA LEU A 184 0.78 1.54 -0.19
C LEU A 184 -0.48 2.02 0.54
N GLY A 185 -0.63 3.33 0.70
CA GLY A 185 -1.85 3.90 1.24
C GLY A 185 -3.03 3.79 0.28
N MET A 186 -4.24 3.70 0.81
CA MET A 186 -5.47 3.70 0.02
C MET A 186 -6.60 4.40 0.76
N VAL A 187 -7.53 4.96 -0.01
CA VAL A 187 -8.81 5.42 0.51
C VAL A 187 -9.82 4.27 0.41
N LEU A 188 -10.60 4.10 1.46
CA LEU A 188 -11.60 3.06 1.62
C LEU A 188 -12.95 3.73 1.81
N GLU A 189 -13.92 3.39 0.98
CA GLU A 189 -15.29 3.82 1.22
C GLU A 189 -15.94 2.90 2.26
N VAL A 190 -16.59 3.50 3.25
CA VAL A 190 -17.36 2.81 4.28
C VAL A 190 -18.79 3.28 4.18
N GLU A 191 -19.69 2.37 3.85
CA GLU A 191 -21.12 2.64 3.74
C GLU A 191 -21.86 2.04 4.94
N ALA A 192 -22.84 2.76 5.45
CA ALA A 192 -23.74 2.27 6.48
C ALA A 192 -25.18 2.67 6.15
N VAL A 193 -26.09 1.72 6.28
CA VAL A 193 -27.53 1.97 6.27
C VAL A 193 -28.11 1.53 7.59
N SER A 194 -29.07 2.30 8.10
CA SER A 194 -29.80 1.94 9.32
C SER A 194 -31.31 1.88 9.05
N VAL A 195 -31.97 0.89 9.65
CA VAL A 195 -33.43 0.74 9.64
C VAL A 195 -33.87 0.54 11.08
N ALA A 196 -34.87 1.30 11.54
CA ALA A 196 -35.39 1.17 12.89
C ALA A 196 -35.88 -0.26 13.17
N ALA A 197 -35.51 -0.80 14.32
CA ALA A 197 -35.90 -2.11 14.82
C ALA A 197 -36.69 -1.94 16.14
N PRO A 198 -37.48 -2.93 16.56
CA PRO A 198 -38.03 -2.93 17.91
C PRO A 198 -36.92 -2.81 18.95
N PRO A 199 -37.17 -2.16 20.10
CA PRO A 199 -36.13 -1.91 21.09
C PRO A 199 -35.35 -3.17 21.47
N GLY A 200 -34.01 -3.09 21.39
CA GLY A 200 -33.12 -4.21 21.70
C GLY A 200 -33.10 -5.37 20.68
N LYS A 201 -33.78 -5.25 19.52
CA LYS A 201 -33.82 -6.29 18.47
C LYS A 201 -33.00 -5.96 17.23
N GLY A 202 -32.24 -4.88 17.26
CA GLY A 202 -31.29 -4.47 16.24
C GLY A 202 -30.23 -5.54 15.97
N ARG A 203 -29.64 -5.47 14.78
CA ARG A 203 -28.58 -6.40 14.35
C ARG A 203 -27.57 -5.66 13.50
N LEU A 204 -26.30 -6.01 13.65
CA LEU A 204 -25.23 -5.58 12.77
C LEU A 204 -24.97 -6.64 11.69
N THR A 205 -24.97 -6.21 10.44
CA THR A 205 -24.53 -7.01 9.28
C THR A 205 -23.31 -6.32 8.67
N LEU A 206 -22.26 -7.11 8.39
CA LEU A 206 -21.00 -6.65 7.81
C LEU A 206 -20.79 -7.36 6.48
N THR A 207 -20.55 -6.60 5.40
CA THR A 207 -20.25 -7.15 4.07
C THR A 207 -19.04 -6.45 3.43
N GLY A 208 -18.50 -7.04 2.36
CA GLY A 208 -17.36 -6.46 1.63
C GLY A 208 -15.99 -6.70 2.29
N LEU A 209 -15.91 -7.64 3.24
CA LEU A 209 -14.69 -7.97 3.95
C LEU A 209 -14.07 -9.26 3.42
N VAL A 210 -12.74 -9.30 3.38
CA VAL A 210 -11.99 -10.56 3.25
C VAL A 210 -11.95 -11.23 4.64
N GLU A 211 -12.73 -12.30 4.81
CA GLU A 211 -12.95 -12.94 6.12
C GLU A 211 -11.72 -13.68 6.68
N GLU A 212 -10.89 -14.23 5.79
CA GLU A 212 -9.66 -14.95 6.13
C GLU A 212 -8.52 -14.55 5.19
N GLU A 213 -7.40 -14.12 5.76
CA GLU A 213 -6.15 -13.97 5.03
C GLU A 213 -5.23 -15.14 5.40
N GLU A 214 -4.87 -15.95 4.40
CA GLU A 214 -3.85 -16.99 4.55
C GLU A 214 -2.47 -16.37 4.32
N VAL A 215 -1.78 -16.04 5.41
CA VAL A 215 -0.41 -15.55 5.35
C VAL A 215 0.54 -16.75 5.37
N GLN A 216 1.36 -16.89 4.33
CA GLN A 216 2.38 -17.94 4.26
C GLN A 216 3.67 -17.46 4.91
N LEU A 217 3.83 -17.70 6.21
CA LEU A 217 5.03 -17.38 6.97
C LEU A 217 5.96 -18.59 7.00
N GLY A 218 7.08 -18.53 6.28
CA GLY A 218 8.16 -19.53 6.37
C GLY A 218 7.68 -20.97 6.13
N GLY A 219 6.82 -21.20 5.14
CA GLY A 219 6.25 -22.52 4.82
C GLY A 219 5.08 -22.96 5.70
N ARG A 220 4.64 -22.16 6.69
CA ARG A 220 3.42 -22.39 7.47
C ARG A 220 2.30 -21.47 7.02
N ARG A 221 1.15 -22.04 6.66
CA ARG A 221 -0.10 -21.29 6.40
C ARG A 221 -0.68 -20.85 7.73
N VAL A 222 -0.65 -19.56 8.02
CA VAL A 222 -1.28 -18.95 9.20
C VAL A 222 -2.57 -18.27 8.73
N ARG A 223 -3.72 -18.71 9.25
CA ARG A 223 -5.00 -18.04 9.04
C ARG A 223 -5.16 -16.94 10.07
N ARG A 224 -5.15 -15.67 9.65
CA ARG A 224 -5.57 -14.55 10.49
C ARG A 224 -7.09 -14.37 10.36
N LYS A 225 -7.79 -14.37 11.50
CA LYS A 225 -9.19 -13.97 11.55
C LYS A 225 -9.28 -12.45 11.43
N SER A 226 -10.19 -11.94 10.59
CA SER A 226 -10.43 -10.51 10.44
C SER A 226 -10.77 -9.86 11.80
N MET A 227 -9.97 -8.86 12.21
CA MET A 227 -10.18 -8.09 13.46
C MET A 227 -11.30 -7.06 13.34
N ILE A 228 -11.87 -6.89 12.14
CA ILE A 228 -12.88 -5.84 11.86
C ILE A 228 -14.18 -6.09 12.59
N LYS A 229 -14.60 -7.36 12.70
CA LYS A 229 -15.83 -7.68 13.43
C LYS A 229 -15.77 -7.21 14.88
N SER A 230 -14.64 -7.47 15.56
CA SER A 230 -14.39 -7.00 16.93
C SER A 230 -14.33 -5.46 16.99
N ALA A 231 -13.69 -4.82 16.01
CA ALA A 231 -13.67 -3.36 15.92
C ALA A 231 -15.08 -2.77 15.74
N ALA A 232 -15.94 -3.39 14.93
CA ALA A 232 -17.31 -2.96 14.73
C ALA A 232 -18.15 -3.11 16.02
N GLU A 233 -17.98 -4.20 16.77
CA GLU A 233 -18.62 -4.38 18.09
C GLU A 233 -18.17 -3.30 19.11
N ASN A 234 -16.88 -2.95 19.11
CA ASN A 234 -16.34 -1.86 19.93
C ASN A 234 -16.95 -0.51 19.53
N VAL A 235 -17.13 -0.27 18.23
CA VAL A 235 -17.77 0.93 17.68
C VAL A 235 -19.20 1.09 18.17
N LEU A 236 -20.02 0.02 18.15
CA LEU A 236 -21.40 0.09 18.67
C LEU A 236 -21.42 0.46 20.15
N THR A 237 -20.49 -0.08 20.94
CA THR A 237 -20.35 0.25 22.36
C THR A 237 -19.94 1.70 22.56
N ALA A 238 -18.97 2.17 21.77
CA ALA A 238 -18.49 3.56 21.81
C ALA A 238 -19.58 4.56 21.44
N LEU A 239 -20.37 4.29 20.40
CA LEU A 239 -21.50 5.13 19.99
C LEU A 239 -22.55 5.27 21.10
N ARG A 240 -22.80 4.19 21.84
CA ARG A 240 -23.71 4.22 22.99
C ARG A 240 -23.22 5.14 24.09
N LEU A 241 -21.95 5.01 24.47
CA LEU A 241 -21.40 5.74 25.61
C LEU A 241 -21.03 7.19 25.27
N ALA A 242 -20.47 7.43 24.08
CA ALA A 242 -19.93 8.73 23.70
C ALA A 242 -20.96 9.65 23.03
N ALA A 243 -21.91 9.08 22.29
CA ALA A 243 -22.82 9.81 21.42
C ALA A 243 -24.31 9.65 21.77
N GLY A 244 -24.62 8.85 22.81
CA GLY A 244 -26.00 8.67 23.31
C GLY A 244 -26.93 7.93 22.34
N ILE A 245 -26.39 7.24 21.34
CA ILE A 245 -27.16 6.42 20.41
C ILE A 245 -27.49 5.08 21.07
N THR A 246 -28.62 4.47 20.75
CA THR A 246 -28.91 3.07 21.10
C THR A 246 -28.85 2.22 19.84
N PRO A 247 -27.68 1.69 19.42
CA PRO A 247 -27.58 0.94 18.17
C PRO A 247 -28.43 -0.34 18.15
N ASP A 248 -28.76 -0.89 19.32
CA ASP A 248 -29.63 -2.07 19.44
C ASP A 248 -31.08 -1.81 19.00
N ASP A 249 -31.44 -0.55 18.73
CA ASP A 249 -32.76 -0.18 18.22
C ASP A 249 -32.75 -0.06 16.69
N TYR A 250 -31.67 -0.49 16.02
CA TYR A 250 -31.51 -0.41 14.56
C TYR A 250 -30.96 -1.71 13.97
N HIS A 251 -31.49 -2.11 12.82
CA HIS A 251 -30.79 -2.99 11.90
C HIS A 251 -29.77 -2.16 11.13
N ILE A 252 -28.50 -2.40 11.36
CA ILE A 252 -27.38 -1.68 10.76
C ILE A 252 -26.69 -2.61 9.77
N HIS A 253 -26.57 -2.19 8.52
CA HIS A 253 -25.75 -2.85 7.53
C HIS A 253 -24.57 -1.96 7.19
N LEU A 254 -23.38 -2.43 7.51
CA LEU A 254 -22.13 -1.78 7.18
C LEU A 254 -21.41 -2.55 6.06
N ASN A 255 -21.01 -1.83 5.01
CA ASN A 255 -20.44 -2.39 3.79
C ASN A 255 -19.13 -1.69 3.45
N PHE A 256 -18.17 -2.48 2.95
CA PHE A 256 -16.92 -1.99 2.38
C PHE A 256 -16.89 -2.33 0.88
N PRO A 257 -17.34 -1.42 -0.01
CA PRO A 257 -17.31 -1.66 -1.44
C PRO A 257 -15.93 -2.06 -1.96
N GLY A 258 -15.89 -2.93 -2.96
CA GLY A 258 -14.66 -3.30 -3.68
C GLY A 258 -13.86 -4.46 -3.09
N GLY A 259 -14.26 -5.03 -1.93
CA GLY A 259 -13.68 -6.26 -1.40
C GLY A 259 -12.18 -6.16 -1.05
N MET A 260 -11.69 -4.94 -0.84
CA MET A 260 -10.29 -4.71 -0.46
C MET A 260 -10.02 -5.35 0.90
N PRO A 261 -8.87 -6.00 1.11
CA PRO A 261 -8.51 -6.55 2.40
C PRO A 261 -8.28 -5.40 3.38
N VAL A 262 -9.33 -5.05 4.11
CA VAL A 262 -9.21 -4.16 5.26
C VAL A 262 -8.66 -5.04 6.38
N ASP A 263 -7.36 -4.88 6.68
CA ASP A 263 -6.73 -5.55 7.82
C ASP A 263 -6.56 -4.56 8.98
N GLY A 264 -7.28 -4.81 10.06
CA GLY A 264 -7.05 -4.17 11.36
C GLY A 264 -8.07 -3.12 11.84
N PRO A 265 -7.98 -2.72 13.11
CA PRO A 265 -8.96 -1.87 13.79
C PRO A 265 -8.94 -0.40 13.33
N SER A 266 -8.03 -0.03 12.41
CA SER A 266 -7.79 1.37 12.00
C SER A 266 -8.95 2.05 11.25
N ALA A 267 -9.96 1.28 10.85
CA ALA A 267 -11.21 1.79 10.26
C ALA A 267 -12.30 2.09 11.31
N GLY A 268 -12.02 1.89 12.60
CA GLY A 268 -13.00 2.06 13.69
C GLY A 268 -13.68 3.44 13.69
N LEU A 269 -12.90 4.50 13.47
CA LEU A 269 -13.42 5.86 13.41
C LEU A 269 -14.36 6.11 12.22
N ALA A 270 -14.02 5.57 11.04
CA ALA A 270 -14.84 5.67 9.84
C ALA A 270 -16.15 4.90 10.00
N MET A 271 -16.08 3.67 10.54
CA MET A 271 -17.27 2.87 10.85
C MET A 271 -18.20 3.58 11.83
N ALA A 272 -17.65 4.16 12.90
CA ALA A 272 -18.46 4.88 13.89
C ALA A 272 -19.19 6.08 13.28
N THR A 273 -18.49 6.86 12.47
CA THR A 273 -19.05 8.05 11.81
C THR A 273 -20.12 7.66 10.78
N ALA A 274 -19.88 6.61 9.99
CA ALA A 274 -20.85 6.09 9.02
C ALA A 274 -22.13 5.62 9.71
N ILE A 275 -22.02 4.83 10.79
CA ILE A 275 -23.17 4.35 11.56
C ILE A 275 -23.92 5.52 12.21
N TYR A 276 -23.20 6.47 12.82
CA TYR A 276 -23.81 7.66 13.41
C TYR A 276 -24.59 8.46 12.37
N SER A 277 -23.99 8.71 11.21
CA SER A 277 -24.63 9.39 10.08
C SER A 277 -25.89 8.65 9.62
N ALA A 278 -25.81 7.33 9.42
CA ALA A 278 -26.93 6.50 9.00
C ALA A 278 -28.12 6.52 9.98
N ILE A 279 -27.85 6.62 11.28
CA ILE A 279 -28.89 6.66 12.33
C ILE A 279 -29.48 8.07 12.47
N THR A 280 -28.66 9.11 12.39
CA THR A 280 -29.10 10.50 12.57
C THR A 280 -29.66 11.15 11.31
N GLY A 281 -29.41 10.55 10.14
CA GLY A 281 -29.81 11.10 8.85
C GLY A 281 -28.98 12.32 8.42
N VAL A 282 -27.86 12.60 9.09
CA VAL A 282 -27.00 13.76 8.80
C VAL A 282 -25.86 13.31 7.88
N PRO A 283 -25.68 13.91 6.68
CA PRO A 283 -24.64 13.50 5.75
C PRO A 283 -23.24 13.85 6.25
N VAL A 284 -22.26 13.04 5.86
CA VAL A 284 -20.84 13.29 6.15
C VAL A 284 -20.21 13.97 4.95
N SER A 285 -19.34 14.96 5.18
CA SER A 285 -18.62 15.63 4.11
C SER A 285 -17.84 14.62 3.25
N ASN A 286 -18.06 14.64 1.94
CA ASN A 286 -17.32 13.82 0.96
C ASN A 286 -15.84 14.24 0.80
N LYS A 287 -15.45 15.36 1.40
CA LYS A 287 -14.11 15.94 1.34
C LYS A 287 -13.27 15.64 2.57
N VAL A 288 -13.80 14.84 3.50
CA VAL A 288 -13.05 14.42 4.70
C VAL A 288 -12.76 12.93 4.66
N ALA A 289 -11.57 12.56 5.12
CA ALA A 289 -11.21 11.17 5.38
C ALA A 289 -10.74 10.98 6.82
N MET A 290 -10.75 9.76 7.31
CA MET A 290 -10.36 9.48 8.70
C MET A 290 -9.70 8.12 8.88
N THR A 291 -8.81 8.06 9.87
CA THR A 291 -8.25 6.80 10.35
C THR A 291 -8.05 6.86 11.86
N GLY A 292 -8.17 5.71 12.50
CA GLY A 292 -8.04 5.59 13.94
C GLY A 292 -8.75 4.36 14.44
N GLU A 293 -8.09 3.63 15.33
CA GLU A 293 -8.78 2.63 16.13
C GLU A 293 -9.66 3.32 17.17
N LEU A 294 -10.85 2.79 17.38
CA LEU A 294 -11.79 3.34 18.36
C LEU A 294 -11.91 2.41 19.55
N SER A 295 -11.63 2.92 20.75
CA SER A 295 -11.89 2.18 21.98
C SER A 295 -13.37 2.23 22.35
N ILE A 296 -13.83 1.27 23.16
CA ILE A 296 -15.21 1.24 23.69
C ILE A 296 -15.61 2.50 24.48
N HIS A 297 -14.63 3.29 24.95
CA HIS A 297 -14.86 4.56 25.64
C HIS A 297 -14.87 5.77 24.70
N GLY A 298 -14.87 5.56 23.38
CA GLY A 298 -14.87 6.65 22.39
C GLY A 298 -13.50 7.30 22.16
N ARG A 299 -12.41 6.75 22.71
CA ARG A 299 -11.06 7.30 22.50
C ARG A 299 -10.49 6.84 21.16
N VAL A 300 -9.90 7.78 20.42
CA VAL A 300 -9.19 7.51 19.16
C VAL A 300 -7.76 7.07 19.49
N LYS A 301 -7.36 5.92 18.96
CA LYS A 301 -6.10 5.23 19.23
C LYS A 301 -5.15 5.25 18.03
N PRO A 302 -3.83 5.26 18.26
CA PRO A 302 -2.84 5.36 17.20
C PRO A 302 -2.89 4.18 16.24
N VAL A 303 -2.55 4.44 14.99
CA VAL A 303 -2.51 3.44 13.91
C VAL A 303 -1.17 3.48 13.18
N GLY A 304 -0.83 2.38 12.51
CA GLY A 304 0.35 2.29 11.64
C GLY A 304 0.13 2.94 10.28
N GLY A 305 1.24 3.34 9.63
CA GLY A 305 1.22 3.82 8.25
C GLY A 305 0.41 5.10 8.03
N VAL A 306 0.46 6.06 8.96
CA VAL A 306 -0.32 7.31 8.82
C VAL A 306 0.15 8.16 7.63
N ILE A 307 1.46 8.26 7.39
CA ILE A 307 1.99 9.00 6.23
C ILE A 307 1.43 8.49 4.90
N PRO A 308 1.56 7.20 4.53
CA PRO A 308 1.02 6.72 3.26
C PRO A 308 -0.51 6.85 3.20
N LYS A 309 -1.23 6.70 4.32
CA LYS A 309 -2.69 6.96 4.38
C LYS A 309 -3.05 8.40 4.02
N VAL A 310 -2.36 9.37 4.61
CA VAL A 310 -2.58 10.80 4.33
C VAL A 310 -2.18 11.15 2.90
N ASP A 311 -1.10 10.56 2.37
CA ASP A 311 -0.71 10.73 0.97
C ASP A 311 -1.78 10.21 0.00
N ALA A 312 -2.39 9.06 0.31
CA ALA A 312 -3.49 8.51 -0.49
C ALA A 312 -4.73 9.42 -0.44
N ALA A 313 -5.05 9.98 0.73
CA ALA A 313 -6.14 10.95 0.88
C ALA A 313 -5.90 12.21 0.04
N ALA A 314 -4.70 12.79 0.11
CA ALA A 314 -4.34 13.97 -0.67
C ALA A 314 -4.43 13.69 -2.18
N GLN A 315 -3.93 12.54 -2.63
CA GLN A 315 -4.01 12.12 -4.04
C GLN A 315 -5.43 11.91 -4.53
N ALA A 316 -6.33 11.46 -3.65
CA ALA A 316 -7.75 11.30 -3.93
C ALA A 316 -8.52 12.64 -4.02
N GLY A 317 -7.90 13.75 -3.61
CA GLY A 317 -8.52 15.07 -3.54
C GLY A 317 -9.27 15.34 -2.23
N VAL A 318 -8.99 14.59 -1.16
CA VAL A 318 -9.52 14.86 0.18
C VAL A 318 -8.90 16.16 0.71
N GLU A 319 -9.73 17.05 1.24
CA GLU A 319 -9.27 18.36 1.74
C GLU A 319 -8.82 18.29 3.21
N LYS A 320 -9.44 17.42 4.01
CA LYS A 320 -9.18 17.29 5.44
C LYS A 320 -9.12 15.84 5.89
N VAL A 321 -8.12 15.48 6.67
CA VAL A 321 -7.96 14.14 7.23
C VAL A 321 -7.91 14.15 8.75
N PHE A 322 -8.74 13.33 9.38
CA PHE A 322 -8.71 13.11 10.83
C PHE A 322 -7.77 11.96 11.16
N ILE A 323 -6.78 12.22 12.01
CA ILE A 323 -5.80 11.23 12.46
C ILE A 323 -5.78 11.16 14.00
N PRO A 324 -5.34 10.04 14.60
CA PRO A 324 -5.16 9.98 16.04
C PRO A 324 -4.13 11.02 16.49
N ALA A 325 -4.45 11.79 17.54
CA ALA A 325 -3.55 12.82 18.06
C ALA A 325 -2.17 12.27 18.46
N GLU A 326 -2.10 11.01 18.89
CA GLU A 326 -0.86 10.31 19.22
C GLU A 326 0.05 10.08 18.00
N ASN A 327 -0.49 10.04 16.77
CA ASN A 327 0.31 9.97 15.54
C ASN A 327 0.82 11.34 15.05
N ASN A 328 0.31 12.45 15.59
CA ASN A 328 0.61 13.81 15.12
C ASN A 328 2.00 14.35 15.52
N HIS A 329 2.91 13.49 15.98
CA HIS A 329 4.30 13.84 16.28
C HIS A 329 5.23 13.69 15.06
N GLN A 330 4.72 13.19 13.93
CA GLN A 330 5.51 12.96 12.73
C GLN A 330 5.65 14.26 11.94
N GLU A 331 6.87 14.79 11.81
CA GLU A 331 7.15 16.07 11.13
C GLU A 331 6.61 16.13 9.70
N LEU A 332 6.60 15.00 8.99
CA LEU A 332 6.07 14.88 7.62
C LEU A 332 4.57 15.15 7.50
N LEU A 333 3.83 15.11 8.60
CA LEU A 333 2.39 15.43 8.63
C LEU A 333 2.13 16.92 8.91
N LEU A 334 3.12 17.63 9.46
CA LEU A 334 2.98 19.02 9.87
C LEU A 334 3.22 19.97 8.70
N GLY A 335 2.34 20.97 8.53
CA GLY A 335 2.54 22.03 7.53
C GLY A 335 2.31 21.63 6.08
N ARG A 336 1.63 20.49 5.85
CA ARG A 336 1.14 20.09 4.52
C ARG A 336 0.25 21.16 3.90
N LYS A 337 0.42 21.41 2.61
CA LYS A 337 -0.35 22.39 1.83
C LYS A 337 -1.41 21.76 0.93
N ASP A 338 -1.25 20.47 0.67
CA ASP A 338 -2.10 19.66 -0.19
C ASP A 338 -3.31 19.06 0.55
N ILE A 339 -3.22 18.92 1.88
CA ILE A 339 -4.30 18.42 2.74
C ILE A 339 -4.18 18.98 4.16
N GLU A 340 -5.32 19.29 4.80
CA GLU A 340 -5.39 19.67 6.21
C GLU A 340 -5.39 18.42 7.11
N VAL A 341 -4.39 18.30 7.98
CA VAL A 341 -4.30 17.18 8.93
C VAL A 341 -4.81 17.61 10.30
N VAL A 342 -5.89 16.98 10.77
CA VAL A 342 -6.56 17.30 12.03
C VAL A 342 -6.36 16.19 13.06
N PRO A 343 -5.58 16.42 14.13
CA PRO A 343 -5.41 15.44 15.19
C PRO A 343 -6.65 15.39 16.10
N VAL A 344 -7.15 14.19 16.38
CA VAL A 344 -8.33 13.96 17.23
C VAL A 344 -8.03 12.96 18.33
N ARG A 345 -8.68 13.12 19.49
CA ARG A 345 -8.54 12.25 20.67
C ARG A 345 -9.80 11.45 20.96
N HIS A 346 -10.95 11.96 20.55
CA HIS A 346 -12.26 11.41 20.86
C HIS A 346 -13.20 11.41 19.65
N LEU A 347 -14.11 10.44 19.62
CA LEU A 347 -15.12 10.30 18.56
C LEU A 347 -15.90 11.59 18.32
N ASN A 348 -16.31 12.28 19.39
CA ASN A 348 -17.16 13.47 19.31
C ASN A 348 -16.51 14.61 18.52
N GLU A 349 -15.18 14.78 18.61
CA GLU A 349 -14.44 15.80 17.84
C GLU A 349 -14.61 15.56 16.33
N VAL A 350 -14.68 14.30 15.91
CA VAL A 350 -14.84 13.91 14.51
C VAL A 350 -16.29 14.06 14.07
N LEU A 351 -17.25 13.61 14.88
CA LEU A 351 -18.66 13.76 14.57
C LEU A 351 -19.04 15.24 14.38
N GLU A 352 -18.59 16.11 15.28
CA GLU A 352 -18.83 17.56 15.21
C GLU A 352 -18.20 18.23 13.98
N ALA A 353 -17.01 17.77 13.56
CA ALA A 353 -16.27 18.40 12.48
C ALA A 353 -16.54 17.80 11.08
N ALA A 354 -17.02 16.56 11.00
CA ALA A 354 -17.21 15.83 9.74
C ALA A 354 -18.66 15.85 9.22
N LEU A 355 -19.65 15.94 10.12
CA LEU A 355 -21.07 15.95 9.77
C LEU A 355 -21.53 17.34 9.32
N LEU A 356 -22.48 17.36 8.39
CA LEU A 356 -23.06 18.58 7.82
C LEU A 356 -24.45 18.84 8.41
N TYR A 357 -24.48 19.40 9.62
CA TYR A 357 -25.70 19.81 10.32
C TYR A 357 -26.39 21.03 9.69
#